data_AF-A0A972S4A4-F1
#
_entry.id   AF-A0A972S4A4-F1
#
_cell.length_a   1.000
_cell.length_b   1.000
_cell.length_c   1.000
_cell.angle_alpha   90.00
_cell.angle_beta   90.00
_cell.angle_gamma   90.00
#
_symmetry.space_group_name_H-M   'P 1'
#
loop_
_entity.id
_entity.type
_entity.pdbx_description
1 polymer ?
#
loop_
_entity_poly.entity_id
_entity_poly.type
_entity_poly.pdbx_seq_one_letter_code
_entity_poly.pdbx_strand_id
1 'polypeptide(L)' 'IIPAHHLMILHGRYTCTARKPRCGACVIYDLCEFKEKTE' A
#
# COMPACT_ATOMS: atom_id res chain seq x y z
N ILE A 1 -20.96 -2.06 -2.77
CA ILE A 1 -19.99 -1.20 -2.04
C ILE A 1 -18.91 -2.13 -1.49
N ILE A 2 -17.64 -1.98 -1.88
CA ILE A 2 -16.56 -2.83 -1.37
C ILE A 2 -16.23 -2.37 0.07
N PRO A 3 -16.26 -3.28 1.07
CA PRO A 3 -15.90 -2.94 2.44
C PRO A 3 -14.45 -2.45 2.54
N ALA A 4 -14.21 -1.45 3.38
CA ALA A 4 -12.86 -0.94 3.65
C ALA A 4 -11.87 -2.04 4.06
N HIS A 5 -12.35 -3.09 4.74
CA HIS A 5 -11.51 -4.23 5.11
C HIS A 5 -10.93 -4.94 3.88
N HIS A 6 -11.71 -5.14 2.80
CA HIS A 6 -11.23 -5.81 1.60
C HIS A 6 -10.19 -4.94 0.89
N LEU A 7 -10.37 -3.62 0.89
CA LEU A 7 -9.39 -2.67 0.34
C LEU A 7 -8.05 -2.81 1.05
N MET A 8 -8.05 -2.86 2.38
CA MET A 8 -6.82 -3.01 3.17
C MET A 8 -6.13 -4.35 2.92
N ILE A 9 -6.90 -5.45 2.82
CA ILE A 9 -6.35 -6.78 2.51
C ILE A 9 -5.70 -6.79 1.12
N LEU A 10 -6.39 -6.29 0.10
CA LEU A 10 -5.88 -6.26 -1.27
C LEU A 10 -4.67 -5.32 -1.39
N HIS A 11 -4.75 -4.15 -0.75
CA HIS A 11 -3.65 -3.18 -0.73
C HIS A 11 -2.39 -3.77 -0.12
N GLY A 12 -2.47 -4.43 1.04
CA GLY A 12 -1.32 -5.09 1.66
C GLY A 12 -0.78 -6.26 0.84
N ARG A 13 -1.64 -7.00 0.15
CA ARG A 13 -1.24 -8.16 -0.64
C ARG A 13 -0.52 -7.80 -1.95
N TYR A 14 -0.94 -6.72 -2.60
CA TYR A 14 -0.48 -6.38 -3.95
C TYR A 14 0.39 -5.12 -4.05
N THR A 15 0.31 -4.22 -3.06
CA THR A 15 1.00 -2.92 -3.08
C THR A 15 1.94 -2.77 -1.88
N CYS A 16 1.41 -2.84 -0.66
CA CYS A 16 2.17 -2.65 0.58
C CYS A 16 2.65 -3.98 1.16
N THR A 17 3.48 -4.69 0.38
CA THR A 17 4.02 -6.01 0.76
C THR A 17 5.11 -5.89 1.82
N ALA A 18 5.23 -6.91 2.69
CA ALA A 18 6.18 -6.91 3.80
C ALA A 18 7.66 -6.81 3.39
N ARG A 19 8.00 -7.19 2.15
CA ARG A 19 9.34 -7.06 1.57
C ARG A 19 9.21 -6.26 0.29
N LYS A 20 9.99 -5.17 0.16
CA LYS A 20 10.01 -4.24 -0.99
C LYS A 20 8.60 -3.83 -1.44
N PRO A 21 7.91 -2.96 -0.68
CA PRO A 21 6.60 -2.46 -1.08
C PRO A 21 6.67 -1.70 -2.40
N ARG A 22 5.61 -1.75 -3.19
CA ARG A 22 5.50 -1.00 -4.45
C ARG A 22 4.97 0.40 -4.16
N CYS A 23 5.77 1.24 -3.50
CA CYS A 23 5.29 2.56 -3.07
C CYS A 23 4.98 3.45 -4.28
N GLY A 24 5.67 3.32 -5.41
CA GLY A 24 5.36 4.09 -6.62
C GLY A 24 3.95 3.83 -7.18
N ALA A 25 3.39 2.65 -6.91
CA ALA A 25 2.02 2.28 -7.28
C ALA A 25 1.00 2.47 -6.14
N CYS A 26 1.40 3.08 -5.02
CA CYS A 26 0.57 3.24 -3.84
C CYS A 26 -0.37 4.45 -3.95
N VAL A 27 -1.68 4.22 -3.81
CA VAL A 27 -2.70 5.28 -3.86
C VAL A 27 -2.61 6.27 -2.71
N ILE A 28 -1.99 5.90 -1.59
CA ILE A 28 -1.76 6.76 -0.42
C ILE A 28 -0.30 7.20 -0.30
N TYR A 29 0.48 7.19 -1.40
CA TYR A 29 1.91 7.50 -1.37
C TYR A 29 2.22 8.83 -0.67
N ASP A 30 1.50 9.89 -1.01
CA ASP A 30 1.73 11.24 -0.48
C ASP A 30 1.36 11.36 1.01
N LEU A 31 0.42 10.53 1.48
CA LEU A 31 -0.04 10.50 2.87
C LEU A 31 0.72 9.47 3.72
N CYS A 32 1.49 8.58 3.11
CA CYS A 32 2.18 7.49 3.80
C CYS A 32 3.44 8.02 4.50
N GLU A 33 3.51 7.84 5.83
CA GLU A 33 4.65 8.24 6.68
C GLU A 33 5.81 7.24 6.70
N PHE A 34 5.75 6.19 5.88
CA PHE A 34 6.84 5.23 5.75
C PHE A 34 8.07 5.90 5.15
N LYS A 35 9.21 5.84 5.86
CA LYS A 35 10.44 6.57 5.49
C LYS A 35 11.22 5.89 4.36
N GLU A 36 11.20 4.57 4.28
CA GLU A 36 11.96 3.78 3.32
C GLU A 36 11.13 3.43 2.08
N LYS A 37 10.50 4.44 1.46
CA LYS A 37 9.65 4.23 0.27
C LYS A 37 10.49 3.63 -0.86
N THR A 38 9.99 2.54 -1.44
CA THR A 38 10.63 1.83 -2.55
C THR A 38 9.77 1.91 -3.81
N GLU A 39 10.39 1.90 -4.99
CA GLU A 39 9.65 1.91 -6.28
C GLU A 39 8.77 0.66 -6.46
#